data_AF-S6TWM3-F1
#
_entry.id   AF-S6TWM3-F1
#
_cell.length_a   1.000
_cell.length_b   1.000
_cell.length_c   1.000
_cell.angle_alpha   90.00
_cell.angle_beta   90.00
_cell.angle_gamma   90.00
#
_symmetry.space_group_name_H-M   'P 1'
#
loop_
_entity.id
_entity.type
_entity.pdbx_description
1 polymer ?
#
loop_
_entity_poly.entity_id
_entity_poly.type
_entity_poly.pdbx_seq_one_letter_code
_entity_poly.pdbx_strand_id
1 'polypeptide(L)' 'QALGTPVQTAVKRADEQAFARLNGQNLMYVEDAARKIQQALEGRYPASSVSVRHFESLHPHDAAAQTSNYLS' A
#
# COMPACT_ATOMS: atom_id res chain seq x y z
N GLN A 1 5.13 5.90 -9.17
CA GLN A 1 4.46 4.74 -8.53
C GLN A 1 5.04 4.60 -7.12
N ALA A 2 4.23 4.62 -6.05
CA ALA A 2 4.71 4.71 -4.66
C ALA A 2 4.82 3.34 -3.95
N LEU A 3 3.97 2.38 -4.33
CA LEU A 3 4.03 0.99 -3.87
C LEU A 3 4.67 0.13 -4.95
N GLY A 4 5.74 -0.58 -4.59
CA GLY A 4 6.61 -1.31 -5.51
C GLY A 4 5.96 -2.50 -6.22
N THR A 5 4.79 -2.95 -5.76
CA THR A 5 4.07 -4.08 -6.36
C THR A 5 2.66 -3.63 -6.77
N PRO A 6 2.35 -3.53 -8.07
CA PRO A 6 1.00 -3.23 -8.51
C PRO A 6 0.06 -4.42 -8.22
N VAL A 7 -1.21 -4.13 -7.96
CA VAL A 7 -2.27 -5.15 -7.91
C VAL A 7 -2.34 -5.84 -9.26
N GLN A 8 -2.23 -7.16 -9.28
CA GLN A 8 -2.45 -7.96 -10.49
C GLN A 8 -3.89 -8.49 -10.46
N THR A 9 -4.62 -8.34 -11.57
CA THR A 9 -5.97 -8.91 -11.76
C THR A 9 -5.86 -10.39 -12.15
N ALA A 10 -6.81 -11.00 -12.88
CA ALA A 10 -6.78 -12.43 -13.19
C ALA A 10 -5.40 -12.91 -13.70
N VAL A 11 -4.69 -13.67 -12.84
CA VAL A 11 -3.31 -14.08 -13.04
C VAL A 11 -3.18 -15.58 -13.15
N LYS A 12 -2.22 -16.04 -13.96
CA LYS A 12 -1.82 -17.46 -13.93
C LYS A 12 -1.02 -17.71 -12.65
N ARG A 13 -0.95 -18.97 -12.20
CA ARG A 13 -0.22 -19.38 -10.98
C ARG A 13 1.24 -18.86 -10.93
N ALA A 14 1.90 -18.75 -12.08
CA ALA A 14 3.27 -18.22 -12.14
C ALA A 14 3.35 -16.72 -11.81
N ASP A 15 2.34 -15.94 -12.21
CA ASP A 15 2.27 -14.51 -11.95
C ASP A 15 1.96 -14.25 -10.46
N GLU A 16 1.06 -15.05 -9.85
CA GLU A 16 0.80 -15.02 -8.40
C GLU A 16 2.07 -15.32 -7.58
N GLN A 17 2.88 -16.30 -7.98
CA GLN A 17 4.15 -16.60 -7.32
C GLN A 17 5.17 -15.47 -7.49
N ALA A 18 5.21 -14.81 -8.65
CA ALA A 18 6.06 -13.65 -8.87
C ALA A 18 5.62 -12.46 -8.00
N PHE A 19 4.31 -12.21 -7.90
CA PHE A 19 3.73 -11.21 -7.01
C PHE A 19 4.05 -11.50 -5.55
N ALA A 20 3.86 -12.74 -5.08
CA ALA A 20 4.19 -13.14 -3.71
C ALA A 20 5.69 -12.96 -3.40
N ARG A 21 6.57 -13.32 -4.35
CA ARG A 21 8.02 -13.14 -4.19
C ARG A 21 8.41 -11.66 -4.11
N LEU A 22 7.87 -10.82 -4.99
CA LEU A 22 8.18 -9.39 -5.02
C LEU A 22 7.63 -8.67 -3.77
N ASN A 23 6.43 -9.03 -3.31
CA ASN A 23 5.92 -8.52 -2.03
C ASN A 23 6.73 -9.01 -0.84
N GLY A 24 7.14 -10.29 -0.82
CA GLY A 24 8.02 -10.83 0.22
C GLY A 24 9.39 -10.14 0.27
N GLN A 25 9.91 -9.67 -0.87
CA GLN A 25 11.15 -8.89 -0.95
C GLN A 25 10.97 -7.42 -0.56
N ASN A 26 9.74 -6.92 -0.50
CA ASN A 26 9.41 -5.53 -0.19
C ASN A 26 8.34 -5.46 0.91
N LEU A 27 8.52 -6.28 1.95
CA LEU A 27 7.66 -6.30 3.13
C LEU A 27 7.60 -4.90 3.74
N MET A 28 6.38 -4.45 4.04
CA MET A 28 6.16 -3.19 4.74
C MET A 28 4.88 -3.27 5.55
N TYR A 29 4.83 -2.53 6.66
CA TYR A 29 3.59 -2.39 7.43
C TYR A 29 2.59 -1.48 6.71
N VAL A 30 1.32 -1.53 7.11
CA VAL A 30 0.25 -0.71 6.52
C VAL A 30 0.51 0.80 6.72
N GLU A 31 1.20 1.18 7.81
CA GLU A 31 1.65 2.52 8.12
C GLU A 31 2.76 3.00 7.18
N ASP A 32 3.68 2.11 6.79
CA ASP A 32 4.75 2.42 5.83
C ASP A 32 4.17 2.69 4.44
N ALA A 33 3.19 1.89 4.03
CA ALA A 33 2.47 2.10 2.79
C ALA A 33 1.75 3.46 2.79
N ALA A 34 1.07 3.81 3.89
CA ALA A 34 0.41 5.10 4.04
C ALA A 34 1.40 6.27 3.95
N ARG A 35 2.55 6.19 4.64
CA ARG A 35 3.61 7.21 4.57
C ARG A 35 4.18 7.37 3.16
N LYS A 36 4.50 6.27 2.47
CA LYS A 36 5.07 6.32 1.11
C LYS A 36 4.10 6.96 0.11
N ILE A 37 2.80 6.65 0.20
CA ILE A 37 1.78 7.27 -0.64
C ILE A 37 1.66 8.76 -0.31
N GLN A 38 1.59 9.13 0.96
CA GLN A 38 1.46 10.51 1.39
C GLN A 38 2.64 11.38 0.92
N GLN A 39 3.88 10.87 1.02
CA GLN A 39 5.08 11.52 0.48
C GLN A 39 5.01 11.69 -1.04
N ALA A 40 4.44 10.72 -1.76
CA ALA A 40 4.27 10.84 -3.21
C ALA A 40 3.17 11.86 -3.62
N LEU A 41 2.26 12.21 -2.71
CA LEU A 41 1.23 13.24 -2.91
C LEU A 41 1.68 14.64 -2.45
N GLU A 42 2.70 14.71 -1.60
CA GLU A 42 3.26 15.96 -1.08
C GLU A 42 3.74 16.88 -2.21
N GLY A 43 3.49 18.18 -2.06
CA GLY A 43 3.85 19.21 -3.05
C GLY A 43 3.03 19.19 -4.35
N ARG A 44 2.22 18.14 -4.60
CA ARG A 44 1.31 18.05 -5.76
C ARG A 44 -0.10 18.51 -5.43
N TYR A 45 -0.53 18.29 -4.20
CA TYR A 45 -1.85 18.65 -3.72
C TYR A 45 -1.75 19.51 -2.46
N PRO A 46 -2.54 20.60 -2.35
CA PRO A 46 -2.54 21.46 -1.17
C PRO A 46 -3.12 20.78 0.07
N ALA A 47 -3.96 19.76 -0.14
CA ALA A 47 -4.49 18.91 0.91
C ALA A 47 -4.63 17.48 0.39
N SER A 48 -4.30 16.49 1.21
CA SER A 48 -4.48 15.09 0.87
C SER A 48 -4.70 14.25 2.13
N SER A 49 -5.48 13.18 1.97
CA SER A 49 -5.68 12.16 2.98
C SER A 49 -5.48 10.81 2.34
N VAL A 50 -4.74 9.94 3.01
CA VAL A 50 -4.38 8.61 2.56
C VAL A 50 -4.87 7.62 3.60
N SER A 51 -5.66 6.64 3.15
CA SER A 51 -6.09 5.49 3.95
C SER A 51 -5.63 4.21 3.27
N VAL A 52 -4.92 3.36 4.01
CA VAL A 52 -4.45 2.06 3.53
C VAL A 52 -5.02 0.97 4.43
N ARG A 53 -5.43 -0.14 3.83
CA ARG A 53 -5.90 -1.34 4.51
C ARG A 53 -5.18 -2.57 3.96
N HIS A 54 -4.71 -3.42 4.86
CA HIS A 54 -4.22 -4.74 4.54
C HIS A 54 -5.33 -5.76 4.84
N PHE A 55 -5.78 -6.46 3.81
CA PHE A 55 -6.77 -7.53 3.94
C PHE A 55 -6.06 -8.80 4.40
N GLU A 56 -6.21 -9.13 5.69
CA GLU A 56 -5.52 -10.26 6.30
C GLU A 56 -6.13 -11.59 5.82
N SER A 57 -5.28 -12.53 5.42
CA SER A 57 -5.71 -13.87 5.01
C SER A 57 -5.81 -14.85 6.19
N LEU A 58 -5.03 -14.61 7.24
CA LEU A 58 -4.88 -15.52 8.39
C LEU A 58 -5.61 -15.05 9.65
N HIS A 59 -6.08 -13.81 9.68
CA HIS A 59 -6.74 -13.21 10.84
C HIS A 59 -8.15 -12.74 10.48
N PRO A 60 -9.12 -12.78 11.43
CA PRO A 60 -10.48 -12.32 11.19
C PRO A 60 -10.62 -10.78 11.25
N HIS A 61 -9.52 -10.05 11.14
CA HIS A 61 -9.49 -8.60 11.18
C HIS A 61 -8.42 -8.06 10.22
N ASP A 62 -8.70 -6.89 9.63
CA ASP A 62 -7.76 -6.19 8.76
C ASP A 62 -6.88 -5.23 9.57
N ALA A 63 -5.67 -4.96 9.07
CA ALA A 63 -4.86 -3.84 9.55
C ALA A 63 -5.14 -2.59 8.71
N ALA A 64 -5.26 -1.42 9.35
CA ALA A 64 -5.54 -0.15 8.65
C ALA A 64 -4.69 0.99 9.21
N ALA A 65 -4.29 1.91 8.33
CA ALA A 65 -3.58 3.13 8.69
C ALA A 65 -4.09 4.33 7.89
N GLN A 66 -4.05 5.51 8.51
CA GLN A 66 -4.46 6.77 7.91
C GLN A 66 -3.42 7.85 8.17
N THR A 67 -3.20 8.72 7.19
CA THR A 67 -2.40 9.94 7.32
C THR A 67 -3.00 11.04 6.47
N SER A 68 -2.83 12.28 6.88
CA SER A 68 -3.35 13.43 6.17
C SER A 68 -2.39 14.60 6.24
N ASN A 69 -2.27 15.31 5.14
CA ASN A 69 -1.58 16.59 5.08
C ASN A 69 -2.60 17.67 4.70
N TYR A 70 -2.86 18.59 5.62
CA TYR A 70 -3.64 19.80 5.39
C TYR A 70 -2.70 20.98 5.60
N LEU A 71 -2.74 21.97 4.70
CA LEU A 71 -2.09 23.25 4.97
C LEU A 71 -2.67 23.82 6.28
N SER A 72 -1.79 24.05 7.27
CA SER A 72 -2.13 24.76 8.51
C SER A 72 -2.38 26.24 8.25
#